data_AF-A0A9N7JNT4-F1
#
_entry.id   AF-A0A9N7JNT4-F1
#
_cell.length_a   1.000
_cell.length_b   1.000
_cell.length_c   1.000
_cell.angle_alpha   90.00
_cell.angle_beta   90.00
_cell.angle_gamma   90.00
#
_symmetry.space_group_name_H-M   'P 1'
#
loop_
_entity.id
_entity.type
_entity.pdbx_description
1 polymer ?
#
loop_
_entity_poly.entity_id
_entity_poly.type
_entity_poly.pdbx_seq_one_letter_code
_entity_poly.pdbx_strand_id
1 'polypeptide(L)'
;MLSADKIKIIPRHRSLIEEIGGSEIVIRENRFISFISGSVTSNIIEGDTIVLQNTRCKVVRGHNITILEDCIIDKIEYTGILKVDKRSTVGESICLKN
;
A
#
# COMPACT_ATOMS: atom_id res chain seq x y z
N MET A 1 4.22 -13.84 -5.87
CA MET A 1 5.03 -12.84 -5.15
C MET A 1 5.70 -11.92 -6.17
N LEU A 2 5.64 -10.62 -5.95
CA LEU A 2 6.37 -9.60 -6.71
C LEU A 2 7.43 -8.99 -5.78
N SER A 3 8.71 -9.04 -6.15
CA SER A 3 9.79 -8.51 -5.31
C SER A 3 10.87 -7.81 -6.11
N ALA A 4 11.33 -6.67 -5.58
CA ALA A 4 12.45 -5.87 -6.07
C ALA A 4 12.81 -4.80 -5.02
N ASP A 5 13.99 -4.19 -5.11
CA ASP A 5 14.38 -3.08 -4.23
C ASP A 5 13.40 -1.90 -4.32
N LYS A 6 12.97 -1.58 -5.54
CA LYS A 6 12.03 -0.48 -5.84
C LYS A 6 10.89 -0.99 -6.71
N ILE A 7 9.67 -0.86 -6.22
CA ILE A 7 8.44 -1.26 -6.92
C ILE A 7 7.57 -0.04 -7.12
N LYS A 8 7.22 0.25 -8.37
CA LYS A 8 6.24 1.28 -8.72
C LYS A 8 5.12 0.66 -9.56
N ILE A 9 3.91 0.67 -9.03
CA ILE A 9 2.71 0.17 -9.70
C ILE A 9 1.81 1.35 -10.02
N ILE A 10 1.42 1.46 -11.29
CA ILE A 10 0.40 2.40 -11.75
C ILE A 10 -0.81 1.55 -12.14
N PRO A 11 -1.81 1.43 -11.25
CA PRO A 11 -2.97 0.60 -11.53
C PRO A 11 -3.76 1.20 -12.70
N ARG A 12 -4.04 0.39 -13.73
CA ARG A 12 -4.99 0.75 -14.79
C ARG A 12 -6.28 -0.07 -14.71
N HIS A 13 -6.22 -1.28 -14.19
CA HIS A 13 -7.37 -2.16 -13.99
C HIS A 13 -7.24 -2.82 -12.61
N ARG A 14 -8.15 -3.75 -12.31
CA ARG A 14 -8.02 -4.60 -11.14
C ARG A 14 -6.82 -5.52 -11.32
N SER A 15 -5.89 -5.49 -10.37
CA SER A 15 -4.72 -6.36 -10.31
C SER A 15 -4.73 -7.13 -9.01
N LEU A 16 -4.49 -8.44 -9.08
CA LEU A 16 -4.33 -9.31 -7.93
C LEU A 16 -2.86 -9.72 -7.84
N ILE A 17 -2.22 -9.41 -6.73
CA ILE A 17 -0.85 -9.82 -6.43
C ILE A 17 -0.86 -10.36 -5.02
N GLU A 18 -0.60 -11.66 -4.83
CA GLU A 18 -0.67 -12.29 -3.50
C GLU A 18 0.22 -11.60 -2.46
N GLU A 19 1.43 -11.24 -2.85
CA GLU A 19 2.46 -10.68 -1.97
C GLU A 19 3.37 -9.71 -2.74
N ILE A 20 3.66 -8.56 -2.13
CA ILE A 20 4.55 -7.53 -2.66
C ILE A 20 5.62 -7.22 -1.60
N GLY A 21 6.90 -7.37 -1.95
CA GLY A 21 8.02 -7.16 -1.04
C GLY A 21 9.14 -6.32 -1.65
N GLY A 22 9.57 -5.25 -0.96
CA GLY A 22 10.64 -4.38 -1.46
C GLY A 22 10.97 -3.22 -0.51
N SER A 23 12.15 -2.62 -0.65
CA SER A 23 12.57 -1.51 0.20
C SER A 23 11.72 -0.24 -0.02
N GLU A 24 11.35 0.04 -1.27
CA GLU A 24 10.46 1.15 -1.64
C GLU A 24 9.30 0.65 -2.50
N ILE A 25 8.07 0.80 -2.02
CA ILE A 25 6.84 0.37 -2.71
C ILE A 25 5.92 1.57 -2.89
N VAL A 26 5.61 1.89 -4.15
CA VAL A 26 4.68 2.97 -4.50
C VAL A 26 3.60 2.46 -5.43
N ILE A 27 2.37 2.38 -4.92
CA ILE A 27 1.16 2.13 -5.71
C ILE A 27 0.38 3.43 -5.78
N ARG A 28 0.35 4.05 -6.97
CA ARG A 28 -0.28 5.37 -7.14
C ARG A 28 -0.84 5.56 -8.54
N GLU A 29 -2.02 6.14 -8.63
CA GLU A 29 -2.59 6.55 -9.92
C GLU A 29 -1.86 7.77 -10.49
N ASN A 30 -1.84 7.88 -11.83
CA ASN A 30 -1.29 9.03 -12.52
C ASN A 30 -2.37 10.10 -12.70
N ARG A 31 -2.21 11.27 -12.06
CA ARG A 31 -3.16 12.40 -12.15
C ARG A 31 -3.40 12.92 -13.58
N PHE A 32 -2.49 12.66 -14.51
CA PHE A 32 -2.62 13.10 -15.91
C PHE A 32 -3.51 12.21 -16.78
N ILE A 33 -3.85 10.98 -16.34
CA ILE A 33 -4.64 10.01 -17.10
C ILE A 33 -5.81 9.55 -16.21
N SER A 34 -6.68 10.51 -15.84
CA SER A 34 -7.77 10.31 -14.87
C SER A 34 -8.96 9.49 -15.39
N PHE A 35 -8.88 8.90 -16.59
CA PHE A 35 -10.01 8.19 -17.21
C PHE A 35 -10.07 6.69 -16.91
N ILE A 36 -9.03 6.13 -16.27
CA ILE A 36 -9.00 4.71 -15.91
C ILE A 36 -8.47 4.57 -14.49
N SER A 37 -9.38 4.33 -13.53
CA SER A 37 -9.01 3.99 -12.16
C SER A 37 -8.83 2.48 -12.03
N GLY A 38 -7.64 2.07 -11.63
CA GLY A 38 -7.30 0.67 -11.37
C GLY A 38 -7.09 0.46 -9.89
N SER A 39 -7.24 -0.78 -9.41
CA SER A 39 -6.98 -1.10 -8.01
C SER A 39 -6.06 -2.30 -7.87
N VAL A 40 -5.28 -2.32 -6.79
CA VAL A 40 -4.43 -3.46 -6.44
C VAL A 40 -5.05 -4.17 -5.25
N THR A 41 -5.22 -5.49 -5.36
CA THR A 41 -5.56 -6.36 -4.23
C THR A 41 -4.36 -7.23 -3.90
N SER A 42 -3.98 -7.25 -2.62
CA SER A 42 -2.90 -8.11 -2.11
C SER A 42 -3.25 -8.71 -0.75
N ASN A 43 -2.63 -9.84 -0.39
CA ASN A 43 -2.72 -10.35 0.98
C ASN A 43 -1.66 -9.70 1.87
N ILE A 44 -0.44 -9.52 1.37
CA ILE A 44 0.69 -8.96 2.14
C ILE A 44 1.44 -7.92 1.32
N ILE A 45 1.76 -6.78 1.94
CA ILE A 45 2.71 -5.79 1.40
C ILE A 45 3.75 -5.50 2.48
N GLU A 46 5.03 -5.75 2.19
CA GLU A 46 6.12 -5.60 3.15
C GLU A 46 7.27 -4.76 2.58
N GLY A 47 7.77 -3.79 3.36
CA GLY A 47 8.83 -2.90 2.91
C GLY A 47 9.22 -1.78 3.87
N ASP A 48 10.31 -1.06 3.58
CA ASP A 48 10.76 0.02 4.46
C ASP A 48 9.95 1.31 4.25
N THR A 49 9.71 1.69 3.00
CA THR A 49 8.92 2.86 2.62
C THR A 49 7.78 2.44 1.71
N ILE A 50 6.55 2.61 2.19
CA ILE A 50 5.33 2.14 1.53
C ILE A 50 4.39 3.32 1.31
N VAL A 51 3.96 3.51 0.05
CA VAL A 51 2.94 4.49 -0.32
C VAL A 51 1.86 3.79 -1.14
N LEU A 52 0.63 3.74 -0.63
CA LEU A 52 -0.48 3.02 -1.27
C LEU A 52 -1.62 3.98 -1.61
N GLN A 53 -2.23 3.80 -2.77
CA GLN A 53 -3.46 4.44 -3.22
C GLN A 53 -4.32 3.40 -3.91
N ASN A 54 -5.65 3.47 -3.79
CA ASN A 54 -6.60 2.57 -4.44
C ASN A 54 -6.22 1.07 -4.27
N THR A 55 -5.84 0.71 -3.04
CA THR A 55 -5.27 -0.59 -2.72
C THR A 55 -6.07 -1.27 -1.62
N ARG A 56 -6.45 -2.53 -1.84
CA ARG A 56 -7.01 -3.42 -0.83
C ARG A 56 -5.95 -4.39 -0.35
N CYS A 57 -5.66 -4.43 0.95
CA CYS A 57 -4.68 -5.34 1.49
C CYS A 57 -5.07 -5.90 2.86
N LYS A 58 -4.76 -7.17 3.13
CA LYS A 58 -4.99 -7.73 4.47
C LYS A 58 -3.95 -7.23 5.47
N VAL A 59 -2.66 -7.30 5.12
CA VAL A 59 -1.59 -6.89 6.04
C VAL A 59 -0.55 -6.03 5.32
N VAL A 60 -0.27 -4.84 5.86
CA VAL A 60 0.85 -4.00 5.44
C VAL A 60 1.87 -3.91 6.57
N ARG A 61 3.12 -4.29 6.31
CA ARG A 61 4.22 -4.27 7.27
C ARG A 61 5.35 -3.37 6.78
N GLY A 62 5.83 -2.45 7.63
CA GLY A 62 6.94 -1.63 7.20
C GLY A 62 7.43 -0.57 8.17
N HIS A 63 8.48 0.16 7.79
CA HIS A 63 8.99 1.24 8.65
C HIS A 63 8.14 2.51 8.51
N ASN A 64 8.11 3.09 7.31
CA ASN A 64 7.37 4.30 6.99
C ASN A 64 6.23 3.99 6.02
N ILE A 65 4.99 4.16 6.48
CA ILE A 65 3.79 3.78 5.73
C ILE A 65 2.90 5.02 5.52
N THR A 66 2.56 5.28 4.26
CA THR A 66 1.62 6.31 3.85
C THR A 66 0.47 5.68 3.08
N ILE A 67 -0.72 5.69 3.68
CA ILE A 67 -1.97 5.27 3.05
C ILE A 67 -2.65 6.52 2.48
N LEU A 68 -2.65 6.65 1.17
CA LEU A 68 -3.39 7.69 0.44
C LEU A 68 -4.85 7.27 0.27
N GLU A 69 -5.62 8.01 -0.53
CA GLU A 69 -7.05 7.84 -0.77
C GLU A 69 -7.42 6.43 -1.31
N ASP A 70 -8.67 6.03 -1.02
CA ASP A 70 -9.35 4.83 -1.52
C ASP A 70 -8.65 3.49 -1.19
N CYS A 71 -7.95 3.43 -0.06
CA CYS A 71 -7.39 2.17 0.44
C CYS A 71 -8.31 1.49 1.46
N ILE A 72 -8.28 0.16 1.46
CA ILE A 72 -8.93 -0.69 2.46
C ILE A 72 -7.88 -1.65 3.00
N ILE A 73 -7.42 -1.43 4.24
CA ILE A 73 -6.35 -2.21 4.86
C ILE A 73 -6.86 -2.86 6.15
N ASP A 74 -6.78 -4.19 6.26
CA ASP A 74 -7.28 -4.86 7.46
C ASP A 74 -6.34 -4.65 8.66
N LYS A 75 -5.02 -4.77 8.46
CA LYS A 75 -3.99 -4.59 9.50
C LYS A 75 -2.75 -3.86 8.99
N ILE A 76 -2.23 -2.93 9.81
CA ILE A 76 -0.95 -2.25 9.59
C ILE A 76 -0.03 -2.52 10.78
N GLU A 77 1.19 -2.97 10.51
CA GLU A 77 2.26 -3.10 11.50
C GLU A 77 3.42 -2.21 11.10
N TYR A 78 3.80 -1.25 11.95
CA TYR A 78 4.82 -0.27 11.60
C TYR A 78 5.81 0.05 12.72
N THR A 79 7.05 0.37 12.34
CA THR A 79 8.11 0.75 13.30
C THR A 79 8.52 2.23 13.21
N GLY A 80 8.08 2.97 12.19
CA GLY A 80 8.46 4.36 11.94
C GLY A 80 7.27 5.31 12.01
N ILE A 81 6.88 5.86 10.86
CA ILE A 81 5.77 6.81 10.72
C ILE A 81 4.60 6.14 10.00
N LEU A 82 3.38 6.34 10.51
CA LEU A 82 2.13 5.99 9.84
C LEU A 82 1.35 7.26 9.50
N LYS A 83 0.98 7.44 8.22
CA LYS A 83 0.06 8.47 7.75
C LYS A 83 -1.09 7.81 7.01
N VAL A 84 -2.33 8.22 7.33
CA VAL A 84 -3.54 7.65 6.72
C VAL A 84 -4.44 8.79 6.27
N ASP A 85 -4.84 8.75 4.99
CA ASP A 85 -5.84 9.65 4.45
C ASP A 85 -7.23 9.34 4.99
N LYS A 86 -8.04 10.37 5.24
CA LYS A 86 -9.42 10.25 5.75
C LYS A 86 -10.37 9.49 4.83
N ARG A 87 -10.04 9.33 3.54
CA ARG A 87 -10.80 8.57 2.54
C ARG A 87 -10.46 7.08 2.52
N SER A 88 -9.59 6.63 3.43
CA SER A 88 -9.17 5.24 3.52
C SER A 88 -9.63 4.61 4.82
N THR A 89 -9.92 3.32 4.74
CA THR A 89 -10.36 2.51 5.87
C THR A 89 -9.21 1.62 6.32
N VAL A 90 -8.81 1.75 7.58
CA VAL A 90 -7.82 0.89 8.22
C VAL A 90 -8.48 0.22 9.42
N GLY A 91 -8.38 -1.12 9.51
CA GLY A 91 -8.94 -1.90 10.62
C GLY A 91 -8.12 -1.77 11.89
N GLU A 92 -6.99 -2.46 11.95
CA GLU A 92 -6.05 -2.41 13.08
C GLU A 92 -4.72 -1.75 12.66
N SER A 93 -4.15 -0.94 13.54
CA SER A 93 -2.81 -0.39 13.37
C SER A 93 -1.97 -0.58 14.63
N ILE A 94 -0.81 -1.23 14.51
CA ILE A 94 0.10 -1.55 15.62
C ILE A 94 1.45 -0.88 15.38
N CYS A 95 1.91 -0.09 16.34
CA CYS A 95 3.28 0.43 16.38
C CYS A 95 4.18 -0.56 17.12
N LEU A 96 5.23 -1.05 16.46
CA LEU A 96 6.18 -2.05 16.99
C LEU A 96 7.50 -1.41 17.45
N LYS A 97 7.49 -0.12 17.79
CA LYS A 97 8.66 0.53 18.40
C LYS A 97 8.87 -0.06 19.80
N ASN A 98 10.02 -0.70 20.00
CA ASN A 98 10.54 -1.04 21.33
C ASN A 98 11.21 0.20 21.95
#